data_AF-A0A359E0E3-F1
#
_entry.id   AF-A0A359E0E3-F1
#
_cell.length_a   1.000
_cell.length_b   1.000
_cell.length_c   1.000
_cell.angle_alpha   90.00
_cell.angle_beta   90.00
_cell.angle_gamma   90.00
#
_symmetry.space_group_name_H-M   'P 1'
#
loop_
_entity.id
_entity.type
_entity.pdbx_description
1 polymer ?
#
loop_
_entity_poly.entity_id
_entity_poly.type
_entity_poly.pdbx_seq_one_letter_code
_entity_poly.pdbx_strand_id
1 'polypeptide(L)'
;MNLNQAVPLALIIHELVSNAYEYAFQGRKNGTIEIDLIQQGEEVHLLIQDDGVGLPDGFVLENSPTLGATLVLTYSEQIKSEIKIESHPLKGTKYELIFENRKDRKGSSANMMV
;
A
#
# COMPACT_ATOMS: atom_id res chain seq x y z
N MET A 1 7.60 -7.57 11.48
CA MET A 1 6.61 -7.98 10.48
C MET A 1 6.79 -9.46 10.29
N ASN A 2 5.71 -10.22 10.21
CA ASN A 2 5.76 -11.65 9.90
C ASN A 2 5.37 -11.92 8.44
N LEU A 3 5.46 -13.18 8.00
CA LEU A 3 5.12 -13.57 6.63
C LEU A 3 3.67 -13.26 6.25
N ASN A 4 2.76 -13.36 7.22
CA ASN A 4 1.33 -13.06 7.01
C ASN A 4 1.07 -11.58 6.71
N GLN A 5 2.02 -10.69 7.01
CA GLN A 5 1.97 -9.28 6.62
C GLN A 5 2.87 -8.96 5.42
N ALA A 6 4.04 -9.58 5.32
CA ALA A 6 5.00 -9.30 4.25
C ALA A 6 4.48 -9.70 2.87
N VAL A 7 3.78 -10.83 2.75
CA VAL A 7 3.25 -11.31 1.46
C VAL A 7 2.15 -10.39 0.93
N PRO A 8 1.08 -10.07 1.69
CA PRO A 8 0.08 -9.10 1.24
C PRO A 8 0.68 -7.73 0.91
N LEU A 9 1.63 -7.24 1.73
CA LEU A 9 2.29 -5.97 1.50
C LEU A 9 3.04 -5.96 0.15
N ALA A 10 3.77 -7.02 -0.17
CA ALA A 10 4.49 -7.14 -1.44
C ALA A 10 3.53 -7.12 -2.65
N LEU A 11 2.36 -7.74 -2.52
CA LEU A 11 1.34 -7.73 -3.56
C LEU A 11 0.72 -6.34 -3.73
N ILE A 12 0.43 -5.63 -2.63
CA ILE A 12 -0.03 -4.23 -2.69
C ILE A 12 1.02 -3.36 -3.40
N ILE A 13 2.29 -3.46 -3.00
CA ILE A 13 3.38 -2.70 -3.64
C ILE A 13 3.44 -3.03 -5.13
N HIS A 14 3.38 -4.31 -5.50
CA HIS A 14 3.40 -4.74 -6.90
C HIS A 14 2.27 -4.12 -7.71
N GLU A 15 1.02 -4.19 -7.23
CA GLU A 15 -0.14 -3.63 -7.93
C GLU A 15 -0.03 -2.10 -8.07
N LEU A 16 0.33 -1.39 -7.00
CA LEU A 16 0.42 0.07 -7.02
C LEU A 16 1.57 0.57 -7.92
N VAL A 17 2.74 -0.09 -7.88
CA VAL A 17 3.87 0.25 -8.75
C VAL A 17 3.56 -0.07 -10.22
N SER A 18 2.89 -1.20 -10.49
CA SER A 18 2.50 -1.56 -11.85
C SER A 18 1.49 -0.55 -12.41
N ASN A 19 0.52 -0.12 -11.61
CA ASN A 19 -0.41 0.94 -12.00
C ASN A 19 0.31 2.26 -12.31
N ALA A 20 1.27 2.67 -11.47
CA ALA A 20 2.06 3.87 -11.74
C ALA A 20 2.84 3.73 -13.06
N TYR A 21 3.48 2.58 -13.29
CA TYR A 21 4.22 2.32 -14.52
C TYR A 21 3.33 2.34 -15.79
N GLU A 22 2.14 1.73 -15.72
CA GLU A 22 1.23 1.62 -16.87
C GLU A 22 0.48 2.94 -17.19
N TYR A 23 0.10 3.70 -16.15
CA TYR A 23 -0.83 4.81 -16.29
C TYR A 23 -0.22 6.18 -15.98
N ALA A 24 0.66 6.29 -14.97
CA ALA A 24 1.09 7.60 -14.46
C ALA A 24 1.98 8.38 -15.45
N PHE A 25 2.70 7.69 -16.33
CA PHE A 25 3.68 8.34 -17.23
C PHE A 25 3.27 8.38 -18.71
N GLN A 26 1.99 8.16 -19.01
CA GLN A 26 1.51 8.26 -20.39
C GLN A 26 1.79 9.65 -20.98
N GLY A 27 2.43 9.69 -22.15
CA GLY A 27 2.84 10.93 -22.80
C GLY A 27 4.08 11.62 -22.19
N ARG A 28 4.71 11.02 -21.18
CA ARG A 28 5.95 11.53 -20.57
C ARG A 28 7.16 10.70 -20.99
N LYS A 29 8.32 11.35 -21.16
CA LYS A 29 9.59 10.66 -21.47
C LYS A 29 10.24 10.04 -20.23
N ASN A 30 10.07 10.70 -19.09
CA ASN A 30 10.65 10.33 -17.81
C ASN A 30 9.61 10.49 -16.71
N GLY A 31 9.80 9.77 -15.62
CA GLY A 31 9.02 9.83 -14.39
C GLY A 31 9.77 9.15 -13.26
N THR A 32 9.31 9.38 -12.04
CA THR A 32 9.87 8.80 -10.82
C THR A 32 8.74 8.12 -10.06
N ILE A 33 9.03 6.92 -9.56
CA ILE A 33 8.22 6.26 -8.54
C ILE A 33 9.11 6.16 -7.29
N GLU A 34 8.61 6.67 -6.19
CA GLU A 34 9.23 6.63 -4.87
C GLU A 34 8.47 5.64 -4.00
N ILE A 35 9.21 4.81 -3.26
CA ILE A 35 8.67 3.81 -2.33
C ILE A 35 9.45 3.94 -1.03
N ASP A 36 8.77 4.36 0.03
CA ASP A 36 9.32 4.41 1.37
C ASP A 36 8.58 3.46 2.30
N LEU A 37 9.33 2.68 3.06
CA LEU A 37 8.78 1.81 4.10
C LEU A 37 9.50 2.10 5.42
N ILE A 38 8.79 2.76 6.33
CA ILE A 38 9.36 3.26 7.58
C ILE A 38 8.58 2.65 8.73
N GLN A 39 9.29 2.08 9.71
CA GLN A 39 8.68 1.67 10.97
C GLN A 39 8.82 2.78 12.01
N GLN A 40 7.70 3.22 12.58
CA GLN A 40 7.63 4.22 13.65
C GLN A 40 6.98 3.59 14.88
N GLY A 41 7.79 3.20 15.86
CA GLY A 41 7.31 2.45 17.02
C GLY A 41 6.74 1.09 16.61
N GLU A 42 5.45 0.88 16.89
CA GLU A 42 4.72 -0.33 16.53
C GLU A 42 3.99 -0.22 15.19
N GLU A 43 4.04 0.92 14.51
CA GLU A 43 3.39 1.11 13.20
C GLU A 43 4.40 1.03 12.06
N VAL A 44 3.92 0.57 10.90
CA VAL A 44 4.62 0.57 9.64
C VAL A 44 3.88 1.51 8.69
N HIS A 45 4.62 2.45 8.12
CA HIS A 45 4.16 3.41 7.14
C HIS A 45 4.77 3.02 5.79
N LEU A 46 3.92 2.66 4.84
CA LEU A 46 4.28 2.49 3.45
C LEU A 46 3.79 3.72 2.68
N LEU A 47 4.70 4.38 1.99
CA LEU A 47 4.42 5.45 1.04
C LEU A 47 4.82 4.97 -0.35
N ILE A 48 3.91 5.07 -1.30
CA ILE A 48 4.20 4.90 -2.73
C ILE A 48 3.71 6.14 -3.45
N GLN A 49 4.61 6.83 -4.15
CA GLN A 49 4.27 8.05 -4.87
C GLN A 49 4.89 8.06 -6.26
N ASP A 50 4.12 8.53 -7.25
CA ASP A 50 4.63 8.88 -8.57
C ASP A 50 4.56 10.40 -8.81
N ASP A 51 5.32 10.89 -9.80
CA ASP A 51 5.28 12.28 -10.27
C ASP A 51 4.52 12.45 -11.60
N GLY A 52 3.60 11.53 -11.87
CA GLY A 52 2.91 11.36 -13.14
C GLY A 52 1.73 12.31 -13.38
N VAL A 53 0.80 11.86 -14.22
CA VAL A 53 -0.38 12.63 -14.63
C VAL A 53 -1.47 12.68 -13.56
N GLY A 54 -1.42 11.77 -12.59
CA GLY A 54 -2.44 11.60 -11.55
C GLY A 54 -3.59 10.67 -11.97
N LEU A 55 -4.45 10.36 -11.01
CA LEU A 55 -5.68 9.58 -11.23
C LEU A 55 -6.76 10.40 -11.95
N PRO A 56 -7.69 9.73 -12.65
CA PRO A 56 -8.86 10.37 -13.25
C PRO A 56 -9.72 11.12 -12.23
N ASP A 57 -10.37 12.20 -12.66
CA ASP A 57 -11.30 12.96 -11.82
C ASP A 57 -12.42 12.06 -11.27
N GLY A 58 -12.65 12.14 -9.95
CA GLY A 58 -13.67 11.34 -9.27
C GLY A 58 -13.30 9.86 -9.10
N PHE A 59 -12.04 9.48 -9.32
CA PHE A 59 -11.59 8.12 -8.99
C PHE A 59 -11.81 7.82 -7.51
N VAL A 60 -12.44 6.69 -7.24
CA VAL A 60 -12.66 6.14 -5.90
C VAL A 60 -12.20 4.68 -5.94
N LEU A 61 -11.21 4.33 -5.14
CA LEU A 61 -10.57 3.01 -5.18
C LEU A 61 -11.60 1.91 -4.88
N GLU A 62 -12.47 2.14 -3.91
CA GLU A 62 -13.52 1.23 -3.45
C GLU A 62 -14.58 0.96 -4.53
N ASN A 63 -14.73 1.87 -5.49
CA ASN A 63 -15.67 1.71 -6.61
C ASN A 63 -15.02 1.15 -7.86
N SER A 64 -13.69 0.94 -7.86
CA SER A 64 -12.96 0.46 -9.03
C SER A 64 -13.25 -1.03 -9.28
N PRO A 65 -13.79 -1.41 -10.46
CA PRO A 65 -14.11 -2.80 -10.77
C PRO A 65 -12.89 -3.62 -11.20
N THR A 66 -11.69 -3.04 -11.12
CA THR A 66 -10.46 -3.70 -11.59
C THR A 66 -9.98 -4.75 -10.60
N LEU A 67 -9.36 -5.80 -11.12
CA LEU A 67 -8.75 -6.84 -10.29
C LEU A 67 -7.67 -6.25 -9.38
N GLY A 68 -6.81 -5.36 -9.90
CA GLY A 68 -5.75 -4.72 -9.12
C GLY A 68 -6.29 -3.91 -7.94
N ALA A 69 -7.34 -3.10 -8.14
CA ALA A 69 -7.98 -2.39 -7.03
C ALA A 69 -8.57 -3.35 -5.98
N THR A 70 -9.21 -4.43 -6.44
CA THR A 70 -9.75 -5.47 -5.55
C THR A 70 -8.64 -6.12 -4.72
N LEU A 71 -7.48 -6.42 -5.32
CA LEU A 71 -6.33 -7.00 -4.61
C LEU A 71 -5.78 -6.03 -3.57
N VAL A 72 -5.59 -4.76 -3.94
CA VAL A 72 -5.11 -3.73 -2.99
C VAL A 72 -6.03 -3.63 -1.78
N LEU A 73 -7.36 -3.55 -2.00
CA LEU A 73 -8.34 -3.50 -0.91
C LEU A 73 -8.31 -4.77 -0.04
N THR A 74 -8.36 -5.94 -0.67
CA THR A 74 -8.37 -7.24 0.02
C THR A 74 -7.13 -7.44 0.90
N TYR A 75 -5.95 -7.13 0.37
CA TYR A 75 -4.70 -7.28 1.12
C TYR A 75 -4.53 -6.19 2.19
N SER A 76 -5.04 -4.98 1.95
CA SER A 76 -5.09 -3.92 2.95
C SER A 76 -5.94 -4.36 4.15
N GLU A 77 -7.11 -4.94 3.90
CA GLU A 77 -7.95 -5.53 4.96
C GLU A 77 -7.24 -6.67 5.70
N GLN A 78 -6.54 -7.55 4.98
CA GLN A 78 -5.80 -8.68 5.57
C GLN A 78 -4.72 -8.22 6.57
N ILE A 79 -3.97 -7.17 6.24
CA ILE A 79 -2.97 -6.61 7.15
C ILE A 79 -3.58 -5.61 8.15
N LYS A 80 -4.86 -5.26 7.98
CA LYS A 80 -5.59 -4.22 8.69
C LYS A 80 -4.91 -2.85 8.57
N SER A 81 -4.56 -2.48 7.34
CA SER A 81 -4.03 -1.15 7.06
C SER A 81 -5.15 -0.14 6.82
N GLU A 82 -4.93 1.08 7.29
CA GLU A 82 -5.61 2.25 6.75
C GLU A 82 -4.92 2.66 5.45
N ILE A 83 -5.69 2.92 4.40
CA ILE A 83 -5.18 3.43 3.12
C ILE A 83 -5.69 4.86 2.89
N LYS A 84 -4.79 5.74 2.47
CA LYS A 84 -5.09 7.10 2.02
C LYS A 84 -4.54 7.30 0.63
N ILE A 85 -5.30 8.03 -0.19
CA ILE A 85 -4.93 8.31 -1.57
C ILE A 85 -5.05 9.82 -1.77
N GLU A 86 -3.95 10.42 -2.21
CA GLU A 86 -3.91 11.81 -2.64
C GLU A 86 -3.48 11.82 -4.10
N SER A 87 -4.21 12.54 -4.95
CA SER A 87 -3.88 12.63 -6.36
C SER A 87 -4.16 14.03 -6.87
N HIS A 88 -3.23 14.53 -7.68
CA HIS A 88 -3.32 15.87 -8.24
C HIS A 88 -2.94 15.85 -9.73
N PRO A 89 -3.73 16.48 -10.60
CA PRO A 89 -3.41 16.56 -12.02
C PRO A 89 -1.99 17.08 -12.25
N LEU A 90 -1.20 16.31 -13.02
CA LEU A 90 0.19 16.59 -13.38
C LEU A 90 1.18 16.69 -12.20
N LYS A 91 0.78 16.29 -10.99
CA LYS A 91 1.69 16.14 -9.83
C LYS A 91 1.77 14.71 -9.31
N GLY A 92 1.12 13.78 -10.00
CA GLY A 92 1.11 12.36 -9.70
C GLY A 92 0.13 11.94 -8.61
N THR A 93 0.35 10.73 -8.12
CA THR A 93 -0.50 10.07 -7.14
C THR A 93 0.32 9.53 -5.99
N LYS A 94 -0.22 9.63 -4.79
CA LYS A 94 0.38 9.24 -3.53
C LYS A 94 -0.56 8.28 -2.79
N TYR A 95 -0.05 7.09 -2.49
CA TYR A 95 -0.70 6.09 -1.66
C TYR A 95 0.05 6.00 -0.33
N GLU A 96 -0.68 6.16 0.77
CA GLU A 96 -0.15 5.97 2.12
C GLU A 96 -0.91 4.84 2.80
N LEU A 97 -0.18 3.83 3.27
CA LEU A 97 -0.71 2.71 4.04
C LEU A 97 -0.07 2.69 5.42
N ILE A 98 -0.90 2.61 6.47
CA ILE A 98 -0.46 2.57 7.86
C ILE A 98 -1.04 1.33 8.53
N PHE A 99 -0.20 0.51 9.15
CA PHE A 99 -0.63 -0.69 9.85
C PHE A 99 0.29 -1.08 11.01
N GLU A 100 -0.25 -1.78 12.00
CA GLU A 100 0.54 -2.31 13.12
C GLU A 100 1.53 -3.39 12.68
N ASN A 101 2.75 -3.32 13.20
CA ASN A 101 3.80 -4.30 13.00
C ASN A 101 3.56 -5.56 13.86
N ARG A 102 2.95 -6.59 13.28
CA ARG A 102 2.78 -7.87 13.95
C ARG A 102 4.08 -8.66 13.85
N LYS A 103 4.89 -8.59 14.91
CA LYS A 103 5.95 -9.57 15.14
C LYS A 103 5.29 -10.84 15.66
N ASP A 104 5.75 -12.01 15.21
CA ASP A 104 5.29 -13.27 15.76
C ASP A 104 5.53 -13.24 17.27
N ARG A 105 4.46 -13.09 18.06
CA ARG A 105 4.56 -13.16 19.51
C ARG A 105 5.00 -14.59 19.82
N LYS A 106 6.24 -14.78 20.29
CA LYS A 106 6.55 -15.97 21.08
C LYS A 106 5.48 -16.04 22.16
N GLY A 107 4.69 -17.11 22.16
CA GLY A 107 3.54 -17.27 23.03
C GLY A 107 3.91 -16.92 24.47
N SER A 108 3.01 -16.22 25.15
CA SER A 108 3.10 -16.03 26.59
C SER A 108 3.02 -17.42 27.23
N SER A 109 4.18 -18.00 27.58
CA SER A 109 4.29 -19.16 28.45
C SER A 109 3.92 -18.74 29.87
N ALA A 110 2.66 -18.43 30.09
CA ALA A 110 2.09 -18.14 31.39
C ALA A 110 0.67 -18.72 31.45
N ASN A 111 0.59 -20.05 31.39
CA ASN A 111 -0.41 -20.79 32.13
C ASN A 111 0.10 -22.22 32.35
N MET A 112 0.95 -22.34 33.37
CA MET A 112 1.19 -23.60 34.05
C MET A 112 0.84 -23.35 35.51
N MET A 113 -0.37 -23.73 35.92
CA MET A 113 -0.58 -24.30 37.24
C MET A 113 -1.81 -25.22 37.17
N VAL A 114 -1.49 -26.50 37.38
CA VAL A 114 -2.39 -27.57 37.80
C VAL A 114 -2.96 -27.22 39.17
#